data_AF-A0AA90CNL2-F1
#
_entry.id   AF-A0AA90CNL2-F1
#
_cell.length_a   1.000
_cell.length_b   1.000
_cell.length_c   1.000
_cell.angle_alpha   90.00
_cell.angle_beta   90.00
_cell.angle_gamma   90.00
#
_symmetry.space_group_name_H-M   'P 1'
#
loop_
_entity.id
_entity.type
_entity.pdbx_description
1 polymer ?
#
loop_
_entity_poly.entity_id
_entity_poly.type
_entity_poly.pdbx_seq_one_letter_code
_entity_poly.pdbx_strand_id
1 'polypeptide(L)'
;MLALNSYLRKVIGTVLEFCSVSGAAFVVGCGALAVSRVCQVMAFFLPLKIFIVLSSGEVPVYFDFFPEEMEFQEIVLLLAGMVPVVYGLFIVLGILHRWLIDRHLTRFGSRELNIEGTKIPEKKMKRIHNHVSKAFSEVGLVVVSVLFGFILDPMVAVAWIVILYVNLWIFYSKVFHVEDHHRVTFLKLHRRQFIEYISSSNFLIVFAVLTIEMAYFDMGVYTGIFLLLVSRMVFQALNRFSVESLYILKLFP
;
A
#
# COMPACT_ATOMS: atom_id res chain seq x y z
N MET A 1 3.16 17.43 -17.01
CA MET A 1 4.31 17.32 -16.09
C MET A 1 4.37 18.46 -15.07
N LEU A 2 4.33 19.74 -15.47
CA LEU A 2 4.45 20.90 -14.56
C LEU A 2 3.45 20.88 -13.39
N ALA A 3 2.17 20.61 -13.65
CA ALA A 3 1.17 20.61 -12.59
C ALA A 3 1.15 19.31 -11.72
N LEU A 4 1.77 18.20 -12.17
CA LEU A 4 2.00 17.01 -11.33
C LEU A 4 3.09 17.34 -10.31
N ASN A 5 4.11 18.05 -10.77
CA ASN A 5 5.19 18.53 -9.92
C ASN A 5 4.66 19.53 -8.87
N SER A 6 3.73 20.41 -9.25
CA SER A 6 3.04 21.31 -8.30
C SER A 6 2.23 20.54 -7.25
N TYR A 7 1.42 19.55 -7.66
CA TYR A 7 0.66 18.72 -6.72
C TYR A 7 1.57 17.98 -5.73
N LEU A 8 2.60 17.28 -6.25
CA LEU A 8 3.55 16.55 -5.42
C LEU A 8 4.27 17.49 -4.45
N ARG A 9 4.64 18.70 -4.90
CA ARG A 9 5.26 19.71 -4.03
C ARG A 9 4.33 20.14 -2.89
N LYS A 10 3.04 20.37 -3.15
CA LYS A 10 2.04 20.68 -2.12
C LYS A 10 1.92 19.56 -1.09
N VAL A 11 1.81 18.30 -1.57
CA VAL A 11 1.71 17.13 -0.67
C VAL A 11 2.98 16.96 0.15
N ILE A 12 4.16 17.03 -0.48
CA ILE A 12 5.46 16.92 0.22
C ILE A 12 5.62 18.05 1.23
N GLY A 13 5.31 19.29 0.87
CA GLY A 13 5.35 20.43 1.79
C GLY A 13 4.44 20.22 3.00
N THR A 14 3.22 19.72 2.78
CA THR A 14 2.28 19.38 3.84
C THR A 14 2.82 18.29 4.78
N VAL A 15 3.44 17.24 4.22
CA VAL A 15 4.08 16.17 5.00
C VAL A 15 5.25 16.70 5.82
N LEU A 16 6.08 17.58 5.25
CA LEU A 16 7.20 18.20 5.96
C LEU A 16 6.72 19.09 7.11
N GLU A 17 5.66 19.87 6.92
CA GLU A 17 5.04 20.63 8.00
C GLU A 17 4.50 19.72 9.10
N PHE A 18 3.85 18.60 8.76
CA PHE A 18 3.43 17.62 9.77
C PHE A 18 4.62 17.03 10.53
N CYS A 19 5.69 16.67 9.83
CA CYS A 19 6.92 16.16 10.43
C CYS A 19 7.59 17.18 11.36
N SER A 20 7.49 18.47 11.07
CA SER A 20 8.10 19.53 11.88
C SER A 20 7.51 19.64 13.30
N VAL A 21 6.26 19.23 13.49
CA VAL A 21 5.59 19.32 14.80
C VAL A 21 5.90 18.13 15.68
N SER A 22 5.76 16.92 15.14
CA SER A 22 6.05 15.69 15.88
C SER A 22 6.34 14.53 14.92
N GLY A 23 7.42 14.66 14.13
CA GLY A 23 7.83 13.71 13.12
C GLY A 23 7.90 12.26 13.59
N ALA A 24 8.36 12.01 14.82
CA ALA A 24 8.38 10.65 15.38
C ALA A 24 6.96 10.04 15.47
N ALA A 25 5.98 10.75 16.04
CA ALA A 25 4.62 10.22 16.15
C ALA A 25 3.94 10.06 14.79
N PHE A 26 4.20 10.97 13.86
CA PHE A 26 3.66 10.91 12.50
C PHE A 26 4.25 9.74 11.71
N VAL A 27 5.58 9.64 11.64
CA VAL A 27 6.29 8.59 10.88
C VAL A 27 6.06 7.21 11.51
N VAL A 28 6.13 7.08 12.83
CA VAL A 28 5.84 5.81 13.52
C VAL A 28 4.37 5.42 13.36
N GLY A 29 3.45 6.39 13.41
CA GLY A 29 2.03 6.16 13.15
C GLY A 29 1.81 5.60 11.74
N CYS A 30 2.30 6.31 10.72
CA CYS A 30 2.19 5.87 9.33
C CYS A 30 2.89 4.54 9.07
N GLY A 31 4.06 4.33 9.69
CA GLY A 31 4.79 3.07 9.66
C GLY A 31 3.98 1.92 10.26
N ALA A 32 3.34 2.14 11.42
CA ALA A 32 2.46 1.14 12.04
C ALA A 32 1.29 0.76 11.12
N LEU A 33 0.71 1.72 10.38
CA LEU A 33 -0.33 1.42 9.39
C LEU A 33 0.21 0.59 8.23
N ALA A 34 1.39 0.93 7.69
CA ALA A 34 2.02 0.15 6.63
C ALA A 34 2.31 -1.29 7.08
N VAL A 35 2.92 -1.47 8.26
CA VAL A 35 3.20 -2.80 8.83
C VAL A 35 1.91 -3.57 9.11
N SER A 36 0.87 -2.91 9.62
CA SER A 36 -0.46 -3.52 9.78
C SER A 36 -0.96 -4.12 8.46
N ARG A 37 -0.80 -3.43 7.33
CA ARG A 37 -1.19 -3.97 6.01
C ARG A 37 -0.35 -5.15 5.56
N VAL A 38 0.96 -5.15 5.85
CA VAL A 38 1.81 -6.31 5.58
C VAL A 38 1.35 -7.50 6.42
N CYS A 39 1.10 -7.32 7.72
CA CYS A 39 0.55 -8.36 8.59
C CYS A 39 -0.80 -8.88 8.08
N GLN A 40 -1.66 -7.99 7.57
CA GLN A 40 -2.93 -8.40 6.96
C GLN A 40 -2.71 -9.37 5.79
N VAL A 41 -1.79 -9.05 4.88
CA VAL A 41 -1.46 -9.92 3.74
C VAL A 41 -0.85 -11.24 4.20
N MET A 42 0.07 -11.21 5.16
CA MET A 42 0.65 -12.42 5.76
C MET A 42 -0.41 -13.30 6.43
N ALA A 43 -1.37 -12.71 7.13
CA ALA A 43 -2.47 -13.44 7.77
C ALA A 43 -3.37 -14.14 6.75
N PHE A 44 -3.53 -13.60 5.54
CA PHE A 44 -4.24 -14.28 4.44
C PHE A 44 -3.38 -15.37 3.77
N PHE A 45 -2.07 -15.19 3.75
CA PHE A 45 -1.15 -16.12 3.08
C PHE A 45 -0.86 -17.38 3.91
N LEU A 46 -0.80 -17.26 5.24
CA LEU A 46 -0.54 -18.40 6.13
C LEU A 46 -1.57 -19.54 5.97
N PRO A 47 -2.89 -19.31 5.95
CA PRO A 47 -3.88 -20.35 5.68
C PRO A 47 -3.66 -21.01 4.31
N LEU A 48 -3.32 -20.23 3.28
CA LEU A 48 -3.04 -20.76 1.95
C LEU A 48 -1.82 -21.71 1.97
N LYS A 49 -0.74 -21.32 2.65
CA LYS A 49 0.42 -22.19 2.86
C LYS A 49 0.05 -23.48 3.57
N ILE A 50 -0.77 -23.41 4.62
CA ILE A 50 -1.26 -24.60 5.34
C ILE A 50 -2.02 -25.53 4.40
N PHE A 51 -2.95 -25.01 3.60
CA PHE A 51 -3.70 -25.83 2.63
C PHE A 51 -2.80 -26.48 1.58
N ILE A 52 -1.77 -25.77 1.11
CA ILE A 52 -0.81 -26.32 0.16
C ILE A 52 -0.01 -27.46 0.79
N VAL A 53 0.52 -27.26 2.00
CA VAL A 53 1.28 -28.29 2.73
C VAL A 53 0.41 -29.51 3.05
N LEU A 54 -0.84 -29.30 3.48
CA LEU A 54 -1.80 -30.37 3.72
C LEU A 54 -2.14 -31.14 2.44
N SER A 55 -2.20 -30.46 1.29
CA SER A 55 -2.48 -31.10 0.00
C SER A 55 -1.27 -31.82 -0.61
N SER A 56 -0.05 -31.38 -0.34
CA SER A 56 1.16 -32.03 -0.87
C SER A 56 1.49 -33.33 -0.12
N GLY A 57 1.06 -33.49 1.13
CA GLY A 57 1.34 -34.67 1.95
C GLY A 57 2.79 -34.81 2.42
N GLU A 58 3.70 -34.02 1.85
CA GLU A 58 5.12 -33.92 2.21
C GLU A 58 5.47 -32.49 2.59
N VAL A 59 6.52 -32.32 3.42
CA VAL A 59 7.11 -31.00 3.73
C VAL A 59 7.83 -30.52 2.47
N PRO A 60 7.36 -29.45 1.83
CA PRO A 60 7.96 -29.05 0.57
C PRO A 60 9.29 -28.31 0.80
N VAL A 61 10.23 -28.46 -0.14
CA VAL A 61 11.66 -28.06 -0.08
C VAL A 61 11.92 -26.61 0.34
N TYR A 62 10.94 -25.71 0.28
CA TYR A 62 11.13 -24.33 0.76
C TYR A 62 10.94 -24.17 2.28
N PHE A 63 10.60 -25.24 3.01
CA PHE A 63 10.60 -25.29 4.48
C PHE A 63 11.98 -25.63 5.05
N ASP A 64 13.03 -25.76 4.24
CA ASP A 64 14.42 -26.02 4.67
C ASP A 64 14.99 -24.94 5.62
N PHE A 65 14.27 -23.83 5.83
CA PHE A 65 14.56 -22.84 6.87
C PHE A 65 14.18 -23.29 8.29
N PHE A 66 13.28 -24.27 8.42
CA PHE A 66 12.93 -24.85 9.71
C PHE A 66 13.96 -25.92 10.09
N PRO A 67 14.19 -26.13 11.40
CA PRO A 67 15.07 -27.21 11.85
C PRO A 67 14.63 -28.54 11.23
N GLU A 68 15.57 -29.32 10.71
CA GLU A 68 15.31 -30.65 10.10
C GLU A 68 14.59 -31.61 11.05
N GLU A 69 14.61 -31.32 12.36
CA GLU A 69 13.96 -32.09 13.41
C GLU A 69 12.43 -31.89 13.50
N MET A 70 11.86 -30.88 12.82
CA MET A 70 10.41 -30.61 12.91
C MET A 70 9.59 -31.57 12.06
N GLU A 71 8.67 -32.29 12.70
CA GLU A 71 7.73 -33.16 11.99
C GLU A 71 6.69 -32.33 11.20
N PHE A 72 6.13 -32.93 10.14
CA PHE A 72 5.08 -32.32 9.32
C PHE A 72 3.91 -31.76 10.15
N GLN A 73 3.47 -32.48 11.18
CA GLN A 73 2.37 -32.06 12.05
C GLN A 73 2.74 -30.82 12.88
N GLU A 74 3.99 -30.72 13.32
CA GLU A 74 4.48 -29.60 14.10
C GLU A 74 4.56 -28.33 13.25
N ILE A 75 5.01 -28.45 11.99
CA ILE A 75 5.02 -27.34 11.03
C ILE A 75 3.59 -26.82 10.80
N VAL A 76 2.63 -27.73 10.57
CA VAL A 76 1.22 -27.35 10.38
C VAL A 76 0.67 -26.66 11.63
N LEU A 77 0.95 -27.19 12.83
CA LEU A 77 0.51 -26.62 14.10
C LEU A 77 1.13 -25.23 14.34
N LEU A 78 2.42 -25.07 14.04
CA LEU A 78 3.13 -23.79 14.13
C LEU A 78 2.50 -22.75 13.20
N LEU A 79 2.31 -23.09 11.92
CA LEU A 79 1.68 -22.19 10.95
C LEU A 79 0.26 -21.83 11.38
N ALA A 80 -0.52 -22.80 11.86
CA ALA A 80 -1.87 -22.58 12.37
C ALA A 80 -1.87 -21.64 13.59
N GLY A 81 -0.90 -21.78 14.49
CA GLY A 81 -0.70 -20.89 15.64
C GLY A 81 -0.22 -19.48 15.25
N MET A 82 0.56 -19.35 14.17
CA MET A 82 0.99 -18.04 13.66
C MET A 82 -0.15 -17.21 13.07
N VAL A 83 -1.20 -17.83 12.51
CA VAL A 83 -2.36 -17.11 11.94
C VAL A 83 -3.00 -16.14 12.94
N PRO A 84 -3.48 -16.58 14.13
CA PRO A 84 -4.08 -15.66 15.10
C PRO A 84 -3.08 -14.65 15.65
N VAL A 85 -1.80 -15.00 15.78
CA VAL A 85 -0.75 -14.07 16.24
C VAL A 85 -0.56 -12.92 15.24
N VAL A 86 -0.38 -13.24 13.96
CA VAL A 86 -0.19 -12.24 12.90
C VAL A 86 -1.46 -11.41 12.71
N TYR A 87 -2.63 -12.02 12.80
CA TYR A 87 -3.91 -11.32 12.73
C TYR A 87 -4.12 -10.37 13.93
N GLY A 88 -3.78 -10.82 15.14
CA GLY A 88 -3.78 -10.00 16.34
C GLY A 88 -2.83 -8.81 16.21
N LEU A 89 -1.62 -9.04 15.70
CA LEU A 89 -0.64 -7.98 15.43
C LEU A 89 -1.17 -6.96 14.41
N PHE A 90 -1.85 -7.40 13.34
CA PHE A 90 -2.53 -6.53 12.39
C PHE A 90 -3.51 -5.58 13.09
N ILE A 91 -4.35 -6.09 14.00
CA ILE A 91 -5.34 -5.30 14.75
C ILE A 91 -4.63 -4.31 15.69
N VAL A 92 -3.66 -4.79 16.49
CA VAL A 92 -2.92 -3.97 17.46
C VAL A 92 -2.22 -2.81 16.78
N LEU A 93 -1.54 -3.05 15.65
CA LEU A 93 -0.87 -2.00 14.87
C LEU A 93 -1.87 -1.00 14.27
N GLY A 94 -3.05 -1.46 13.86
CA GLY A 94 -4.13 -0.58 13.39
C GLY A 94 -4.64 0.36 14.49
N ILE A 95 -4.81 -0.16 15.72
CA ILE A 95 -5.18 0.63 16.90
C ILE A 95 -4.06 1.61 17.26
N LEU A 96 -2.81 1.15 17.26
CA LEU A 96 -1.63 1.96 17.56
C LEU A 96 -1.48 3.13 16.59
N HIS A 97 -1.64 2.89 15.28
CA HIS A 97 -1.66 3.96 14.28
C HIS A 97 -2.70 5.02 14.62
N ARG A 98 -3.94 4.62 14.91
CA ARG A 98 -5.02 5.56 15.23
C ARG A 98 -4.69 6.39 16.47
N TRP A 99 -4.21 5.73 17.52
CA TRP A 99 -3.81 6.40 18.75
C TRP A 99 -2.66 7.40 18.55
N LEU A 100 -1.63 7.04 17.77
CA LEU A 100 -0.51 7.92 17.47
C LEU A 100 -0.91 9.12 16.61
N ILE A 101 -1.76 8.91 15.60
CA ILE A 101 -2.26 9.97 14.72
C ILE A 101 -3.18 10.93 15.49
N ASP A 102 -4.07 10.43 16.34
CA ASP A 102 -4.93 11.27 17.18
C ASP A 102 -4.08 12.08 18.18
N ARG A 103 -3.06 11.46 18.78
CA ARG A 103 -2.10 12.16 19.67
C ARG A 103 -1.23 13.18 18.92
N HIS A 104 -0.87 12.90 17.67
CA HIS A 104 -0.18 13.86 16.82
C HIS A 104 -1.09 15.06 16.50
N LEU A 105 -2.37 14.81 16.23
CA LEU A 105 -3.35 15.84 15.93
C LEU A 105 -3.62 16.75 17.13
N THR A 106 -3.68 16.21 18.35
CA THR A 106 -3.82 17.03 19.57
C THR A 106 -2.60 17.90 19.85
N ARG A 107 -1.38 17.42 19.55
CA ARG A 107 -0.15 18.24 19.60
C ARG A 107 -0.13 19.36 18.56
N PHE A 108 -0.82 19.17 17.45
CA PHE A 108 -1.01 20.21 16.45
C PHE A 108 -1.85 21.39 16.97
N GLY A 109 -2.79 21.13 17.90
CA GLY A 109 -3.53 22.16 18.62
C GLY A 109 -4.20 23.19 17.70
N SER A 110 -4.06 24.46 18.03
CA SER A 110 -4.54 25.62 17.27
C SER A 110 -3.51 26.19 16.28
N ARG A 111 -2.42 25.46 16.00
CA ARG A 111 -1.43 25.93 15.01
C ARG A 111 -2.07 25.93 13.62
N GLU A 112 -2.00 27.07 12.95
CA GLU A 112 -2.46 27.21 11.58
C GLU A 112 -1.45 26.53 10.65
N LEU A 113 -1.95 25.66 9.78
CA LEU A 113 -1.15 25.09 8.69
C LEU A 113 -1.00 26.14 7.60
N ASN A 114 0.23 26.43 7.19
CA ASN A 114 0.52 27.47 6.21
C ASN A 114 1.04 26.86 4.91
N ILE A 115 0.12 26.40 4.07
CA ILE A 115 0.51 25.81 2.80
C ILE A 115 0.61 26.91 1.76
N GLU A 116 1.83 27.16 1.30
CA GLU A 116 2.14 28.14 0.25
C GLU A 116 1.56 29.55 0.54
N GLY A 117 1.54 29.97 1.81
CA GLY A 117 1.03 31.28 2.21
C GLY A 117 -0.46 31.30 2.55
N THR A 118 -1.17 30.18 2.43
CA THR A 118 -2.61 30.09 2.72
C THR A 118 -2.85 29.39 4.06
N LYS A 119 -3.50 30.09 4.99
CA LYS A 119 -3.87 29.56 6.31
C LYS A 119 -5.09 28.65 6.20
N ILE A 120 -4.95 27.41 6.62
CA ILE A 120 -6.05 26.43 6.59
C ILE A 120 -6.81 26.44 7.92
N PRO A 121 -8.15 26.57 7.90
CA PRO A 121 -8.96 26.56 9.11
C PRO A 121 -8.94 25.19 9.81
N GLU A 122 -9.02 25.17 11.14
CA GLU A 122 -8.86 23.98 11.99
C GLU A 122 -9.74 22.79 11.57
N LYS A 123 -11.00 23.04 11.19
CA LYS A 123 -11.93 21.99 10.73
C LYS A 123 -11.47 21.30 9.44
N LYS A 124 -10.83 22.04 8.52
CA LYS A 124 -10.24 21.47 7.30
C LYS A 124 -8.90 20.80 7.59
N MET A 125 -8.10 21.34 8.52
CA MET A 125 -6.82 20.79 8.93
C MET A 125 -6.93 19.33 9.41
N LYS A 126 -7.89 19.02 10.30
CA LYS A 126 -8.11 17.64 10.80
C LYS A 126 -8.40 16.66 9.66
N ARG A 127 -9.18 17.09 8.65
CA ARG A 127 -9.48 16.26 7.47
C ARG A 127 -8.25 16.06 6.60
N ILE A 128 -7.53 17.14 6.29
CA ILE A 128 -6.30 17.07 5.48
C ILE A 128 -5.26 16.18 6.15
N HIS A 129 -5.04 16.32 7.47
CA HIS A 129 -4.11 15.50 8.22
C HIS A 129 -4.42 14.00 8.11
N ASN A 130 -5.69 13.61 8.27
CA ASN A 130 -6.10 12.22 8.15
C ASN A 130 -5.89 11.67 6.72
N HIS A 131 -6.28 12.43 5.69
CA HIS A 131 -6.12 12.01 4.29
C HIS A 131 -4.63 11.93 3.89
N VAL A 132 -3.81 12.90 4.29
CA VAL A 132 -2.37 12.93 4.02
C VAL A 132 -1.64 11.82 4.78
N SER A 133 -1.95 11.59 6.06
CA SER A 133 -1.40 10.48 6.85
C SER A 133 -1.62 9.13 6.16
N LYS A 134 -2.85 8.88 5.72
CA LYS A 134 -3.20 7.65 5.00
C LYS A 134 -2.46 7.55 3.67
N ALA A 135 -2.51 8.61 2.85
CA ALA A 135 -1.82 8.64 1.57
C ALA A 135 -0.30 8.38 1.73
N PHE A 136 0.32 8.99 2.73
CA PHE A 136 1.74 8.80 3.04
C PHE A 136 2.05 7.36 3.47
N SER A 137 1.17 6.74 4.26
CA SER A 137 1.31 5.34 4.67
C SER A 137 1.20 4.37 3.48
N GLU A 138 0.32 4.64 2.52
CA GLU A 138 0.21 3.85 1.30
C GLU A 138 1.46 4.00 0.40
N VAL A 139 2.03 5.20 0.30
CA VAL A 139 3.31 5.42 -0.42
C VAL A 139 4.43 4.63 0.27
N GLY A 140 4.53 4.69 1.59
CA GLY A 140 5.50 3.90 2.35
C GLY A 140 5.35 2.40 2.10
N LEU A 141 4.11 1.90 2.08
CA LEU A 141 3.82 0.51 1.77
C LEU A 141 4.27 0.13 0.35
N VAL A 142 3.99 0.97 -0.65
CA VAL A 142 4.44 0.74 -2.04
C VAL A 142 5.96 0.70 -2.13
N VAL A 143 6.66 1.65 -1.50
CA VAL A 143 8.13 1.71 -1.51
C VAL A 143 8.72 0.44 -0.88
N VAL A 144 8.26 0.05 0.31
CA VAL A 144 8.73 -1.17 0.99
C VAL A 144 8.43 -2.40 0.13
N SER A 145 7.24 -2.48 -0.48
CA SER A 145 6.88 -3.61 -1.34
C SER A 145 7.77 -3.72 -2.55
N VAL A 146 8.09 -2.59 -3.22
CA VAL A 146 8.99 -2.55 -4.37
C VAL A 146 10.42 -2.97 -3.97
N LEU A 147 10.91 -2.51 -2.80
CA LEU A 147 12.20 -2.94 -2.27
C LEU A 147 12.24 -4.45 -2.01
N PHE A 148 11.19 -5.02 -1.41
CA PHE A 148 11.05 -6.47 -1.26
C PHE A 148 10.97 -7.18 -2.61
N GLY A 149 10.28 -6.59 -3.59
CA GLY A 149 10.27 -7.06 -4.97
C GLY A 149 11.67 -7.21 -5.52
N PHE A 150 12.54 -6.20 -5.38
CA PHE A 150 13.92 -6.27 -5.85
C PHE A 150 14.76 -7.37 -5.21
N ILE A 151 14.48 -7.71 -3.94
CA ILE A 151 15.18 -8.79 -3.23
C ILE A 151 14.77 -10.16 -3.79
N LEU A 152 13.49 -10.32 -4.16
CA LEU A 152 12.94 -11.58 -4.63
C LEU A 152 13.13 -11.79 -6.14
N ASP A 153 12.76 -10.78 -6.92
CA ASP A 153 12.85 -10.77 -8.37
C ASP A 153 12.95 -9.33 -8.92
N PRO A 154 14.13 -8.91 -9.39
CA PRO A 154 14.32 -7.56 -9.94
C PRO A 154 13.46 -7.24 -11.16
N MET A 155 13.15 -8.22 -12.00
CA MET A 155 12.38 -8.00 -13.25
C MET A 155 10.93 -7.65 -12.94
N VAL A 156 10.30 -8.39 -12.02
CA VAL A 156 8.95 -8.10 -11.51
C VAL A 156 8.92 -6.75 -10.79
N ALA A 157 9.95 -6.40 -10.02
CA ALA A 157 10.03 -5.11 -9.34
C ALA A 157 10.10 -3.93 -10.34
N VAL A 158 10.89 -4.07 -11.40
CA VAL A 158 10.95 -3.08 -12.49
C VAL A 158 9.58 -2.98 -13.18
N ALA A 159 8.92 -4.10 -13.46
CA ALA A 159 7.59 -4.11 -14.04
C ALA A 159 6.58 -3.35 -13.15
N TRP A 160 6.63 -3.54 -11.84
CA TRP A 160 5.81 -2.76 -10.90
C TRP A 160 6.09 -1.26 -10.99
N ILE A 161 7.36 -0.84 -11.00
CA ILE A 161 7.71 0.59 -11.10
C ILE A 161 7.15 1.19 -12.38
N VAL A 162 7.31 0.51 -13.52
CA VAL A 162 6.78 0.97 -14.81
C VAL A 162 5.26 1.08 -14.76
N ILE A 163 4.57 0.05 -14.26
CA ILE A 163 3.11 0.05 -14.13
C ILE A 163 2.66 1.17 -13.20
N LEU A 164 3.26 1.32 -12.02
CA LEU A 164 2.93 2.38 -11.05
C LEU A 164 3.11 3.77 -11.67
N TYR A 165 4.21 3.99 -12.39
CA TYR A 165 4.47 5.25 -13.08
C TYR A 165 3.42 5.56 -14.15
N VAL A 166 3.11 4.59 -15.02
CA VAL A 166 2.08 4.72 -16.06
C VAL A 166 0.71 5.00 -15.45
N ASN A 167 0.34 4.31 -14.37
CA ASN A 167 -0.92 4.55 -13.68
C ASN A 167 -0.98 5.94 -13.07
N LEU A 168 0.06 6.38 -12.37
CA LEU A 168 0.14 7.73 -11.80
C LEU A 168 0.03 8.80 -12.89
N TRP A 169 0.68 8.59 -14.04
CA TRP A 169 0.53 9.46 -15.20
C TRP A 169 -0.92 9.51 -15.70
N ILE A 170 -1.57 8.36 -15.87
CA ILE A 170 -2.96 8.26 -16.35
C ILE A 170 -3.91 8.94 -15.35
N PHE A 171 -3.79 8.65 -14.06
CA PHE A 171 -4.63 9.24 -13.01
C PHE A 171 -4.45 10.75 -12.94
N TYR A 172 -3.22 11.22 -13.04
CA TYR A 172 -2.95 12.64 -13.10
C TYR A 172 -3.57 13.30 -14.34
N SER A 173 -3.32 12.75 -15.54
CA SER A 173 -3.78 13.34 -16.80
C SER A 173 -5.30 13.30 -16.98
N LYS A 174 -5.98 12.25 -16.49
CA LYS A 174 -7.40 12.02 -16.78
C LYS A 174 -8.31 12.26 -15.58
N VAL A 175 -7.84 12.10 -14.35
CA VAL A 175 -8.71 12.08 -13.15
C VAL A 175 -8.52 13.32 -12.27
N PHE A 176 -7.29 13.84 -12.17
CA PHE A 176 -6.98 14.96 -11.26
C PHE A 176 -7.28 16.34 -11.83
N HIS A 177 -7.49 16.49 -13.15
CA HIS A 177 -7.78 17.79 -13.79
C HIS A 177 -9.23 18.03 -14.17
N VAL A 178 -10.07 16.99 -14.17
CA VAL A 178 -11.47 17.14 -14.53
C VAL A 178 -12.21 17.77 -13.33
N GLU A 179 -13.32 18.50 -13.53
CA GLU A 179 -14.23 18.99 -12.48
C GLU A 179 -15.26 17.93 -12.10
N ASP A 180 -15.72 17.92 -10.83
CA ASP A 180 -16.45 16.78 -10.21
C ASP A 180 -17.72 16.36 -10.95
N HIS A 181 -18.24 17.22 -11.82
CA HIS A 181 -19.49 17.03 -12.56
C HIS A 181 -19.29 16.48 -13.98
N HIS A 182 -18.05 16.43 -14.48
CA HIS A 182 -17.76 15.86 -15.79
C HIS A 182 -17.48 14.37 -15.67
N ARG A 183 -18.38 13.57 -16.25
CA ARG A 183 -18.21 12.12 -16.38
C ARG A 183 -16.95 11.88 -17.22
N VAL A 184 -15.92 11.35 -16.58
CA VAL A 184 -14.62 11.15 -17.20
C VAL A 184 -14.76 9.95 -18.13
N THR A 185 -14.33 10.08 -19.39
CA THR A 185 -14.33 9.04 -20.45
C THR A 185 -15.66 8.75 -21.17
N PHE A 186 -15.54 8.18 -22.37
CA PHE A 186 -16.63 7.75 -23.28
C PHE A 186 -17.71 6.89 -22.60
N LEU A 187 -17.32 6.15 -21.54
CA LEU A 187 -18.18 5.28 -20.73
C LEU A 187 -18.90 5.99 -19.57
N LYS A 188 -18.76 7.30 -19.42
CA LYS A 188 -19.51 8.09 -18.42
C LYS A 188 -19.25 7.63 -16.96
N LEU A 189 -18.05 7.16 -16.65
CA LEU A 189 -17.69 6.55 -15.35
C LEU A 189 -17.38 7.58 -14.27
N HIS A 190 -17.69 7.23 -13.01
CA HIS A 190 -17.27 8.01 -11.84
C HIS A 190 -15.76 7.85 -11.62
N ARG A 191 -15.06 8.91 -11.17
CA ARG A 191 -13.58 8.90 -11.00
C ARG A 191 -13.05 7.72 -10.20
N ARG A 192 -13.76 7.38 -9.12
CA ARG A 192 -13.42 6.26 -8.25
C ARG A 192 -13.47 4.92 -9.00
N GLN A 193 -14.50 4.72 -9.83
CA GLN A 193 -14.64 3.51 -10.63
C GLN A 193 -13.54 3.43 -11.71
N PHE A 194 -13.18 4.57 -12.30
CA PHE A 194 -12.08 4.61 -13.26
C PHE A 194 -10.74 4.20 -12.61
N ILE A 195 -10.41 4.74 -11.44
CA ILE A 195 -9.22 4.34 -10.68
C ILE A 195 -9.27 2.85 -10.35
N GLU A 196 -10.43 2.35 -9.91
CA GLU A 196 -10.60 0.94 -9.53
C GLU A 196 -10.43 -0.03 -10.71
N TYR A 197 -10.98 0.29 -11.89
CA TYR A 197 -10.85 -0.57 -13.07
C TYR A 197 -9.44 -0.58 -13.63
N ILE A 198 -8.81 0.59 -13.73
CA ILE A 198 -7.41 0.69 -14.18
C ILE A 198 -6.47 -0.01 -13.19
N SER A 199 -6.69 0.17 -11.88
CA SER A 199 -5.93 -0.54 -10.86
C SER A 199 -6.14 -2.05 -10.93
N SER A 200 -7.34 -2.52 -11.30
CA SER A 200 -7.64 -3.95 -11.42
C SER A 200 -7.05 -4.56 -12.69
N SER A 201 -6.99 -3.83 -13.81
CA SER A 201 -6.35 -4.32 -15.03
C SER A 201 -4.85 -4.55 -14.88
N ASN A 202 -4.18 -3.81 -13.99
CA ASN A 202 -2.76 -4.03 -13.70
C ASN A 202 -2.45 -5.44 -13.19
N PHE A 203 -3.42 -6.08 -12.51
CA PHE A 203 -3.27 -7.46 -12.05
C PHE A 203 -3.07 -8.43 -13.23
N LEU A 204 -3.78 -8.25 -14.34
CA LEU A 204 -3.63 -9.10 -15.53
C LEU A 204 -2.25 -8.93 -16.16
N ILE A 205 -1.74 -7.70 -16.23
CA ILE A 205 -0.42 -7.41 -16.78
C ILE A 205 0.65 -8.08 -15.93
N VAL A 206 0.59 -7.93 -14.61
CA VAL A 206 1.55 -8.56 -13.70
C VAL A 206 1.45 -10.08 -13.72
N PHE A 207 0.23 -10.63 -13.80
CA PHE A 207 0.04 -12.05 -13.93
C PHE A 207 0.72 -12.60 -15.20
N ALA A 208 0.60 -11.90 -16.33
CA ALA A 208 1.30 -12.27 -17.56
C ALA A 208 2.83 -12.22 -17.40
N VAL A 209 3.37 -11.17 -16.78
CA VAL A 209 4.81 -11.04 -16.49
C VAL A 209 5.29 -12.19 -15.60
N LEU A 210 4.58 -12.49 -14.50
CA LEU A 210 4.93 -13.59 -13.61
C LEU A 210 4.84 -14.96 -14.30
N THR A 211 3.87 -15.15 -15.19
CA THR A 211 3.75 -16.39 -15.96
C THR A 211 4.93 -16.58 -16.91
N ILE A 212 5.38 -15.50 -17.56
CA ILE A 212 6.56 -15.53 -18.43
C ILE A 212 7.82 -15.82 -17.60
N GLU A 213 7.99 -15.15 -16.46
CA GLU A 213 9.09 -15.41 -15.52
C GLU A 213 9.13 -16.87 -15.07
N MET A 214 8.00 -17.41 -14.65
CA MET A 214 7.90 -18.82 -14.24
C MET A 214 8.17 -19.80 -15.37
N ALA A 215 7.83 -19.46 -16.62
CA ALA A 215 8.00 -20.35 -17.76
C ALA A 215 9.43 -20.33 -18.34
N TYR A 216 10.14 -19.20 -18.26
CA TYR A 216 11.40 -18.99 -18.97
C TYR A 216 12.62 -18.73 -18.06
N PHE A 217 12.41 -18.35 -16.80
CA PHE A 217 13.47 -17.92 -15.89
C PHE A 217 13.54 -18.75 -14.59
N ASP A 218 12.94 -19.96 -14.60
CA ASP A 218 12.94 -20.90 -13.47
C ASP A 218 12.48 -20.29 -12.13
N MET A 219 11.59 -19.28 -12.18
CA MET A 219 11.03 -18.69 -10.98
C MET A 219 10.21 -19.74 -10.21
N GLY A 220 10.62 -19.98 -8.95
CA GLY A 220 9.90 -20.89 -8.08
C GLY A 220 8.42 -20.50 -7.92
N VAL A 221 7.52 -21.49 -8.01
CA VAL A 221 6.06 -21.30 -7.95
C VAL A 221 5.63 -20.47 -6.73
N TYR A 222 6.27 -20.67 -5.57
CA TYR A 222 5.98 -19.93 -4.35
C TYR A 222 6.39 -18.47 -4.41
N THR A 223 7.55 -18.18 -5.00
CA THR A 223 7.99 -16.80 -5.25
C THR A 223 7.01 -16.11 -6.19
N GLY A 224 6.56 -16.79 -7.24
CA GLY A 224 5.52 -16.31 -8.14
C GLY A 224 4.20 -16.00 -7.43
N ILE A 225 3.68 -16.94 -6.62
CA ILE A 225 2.46 -16.74 -5.82
C ILE A 225 2.62 -15.58 -4.82
N PHE A 226 3.76 -15.51 -4.13
CA PHE A 226 4.03 -14.46 -3.17
C PHE A 226 4.10 -13.09 -3.84
N LEU A 227 4.85 -12.95 -4.94
CA LEU A 227 4.92 -11.73 -5.74
C LEU A 227 3.55 -11.36 -6.30
N LEU A 228 2.73 -12.31 -6.73
CA LEU A 228 1.36 -12.05 -7.16
C LEU A 228 0.51 -11.41 -6.05
N LEU A 229 0.64 -11.90 -4.82
CA LEU A 229 -0.05 -11.35 -3.65
C LEU A 229 0.46 -9.95 -3.27
N VAL A 230 1.78 -9.75 -3.27
CA VAL A 230 2.39 -8.42 -3.04
C VAL A 230 1.94 -7.44 -4.13
N SER A 231 1.85 -7.87 -5.38
CA SER A 231 1.35 -7.05 -6.49
C SER A 231 -0.06 -6.56 -6.23
N ARG A 232 -0.95 -7.44 -5.74
CA ARG A 232 -2.31 -7.06 -5.35
C ARG A 232 -2.30 -6.01 -4.25
N MET A 233 -1.43 -6.16 -3.24
CA MET A 233 -1.28 -5.18 -2.17
C MET A 233 -0.80 -3.82 -2.69
N VAL A 234 0.20 -3.82 -3.58
CA VAL A 234 0.75 -2.61 -4.23
C VAL A 234 -0.33 -1.88 -5.03
N PHE A 235 -1.13 -2.59 -5.81
CA PHE A 235 -2.20 -1.97 -6.59
C PHE A 235 -3.36 -1.48 -5.73
N GLN A 236 -3.71 -2.20 -4.66
CA GLN A 236 -4.67 -1.70 -3.68
C GLN A 236 -4.16 -0.44 -2.98
N ALA A 237 -2.87 -0.39 -2.64
CA ALA A 237 -2.24 0.79 -2.05
C ALA A 237 -2.26 1.98 -3.01
N LEU A 238 -1.94 1.77 -4.29
CA LEU A 238 -2.04 2.79 -5.34
C LEU A 238 -3.47 3.32 -5.50
N ASN A 239 -4.48 2.44 -5.51
CA ASN A 239 -5.89 2.83 -5.60
C ASN A 239 -6.28 3.71 -4.39
N ARG A 240 -5.98 3.24 -3.16
CA ARG A 240 -6.24 4.02 -1.94
C ARG A 240 -5.52 5.36 -1.96
N PHE A 241 -4.23 5.38 -2.29
CA PHE A 241 -3.46 6.60 -2.46
C PHE A 241 -4.12 7.58 -3.45
N SER A 242 -4.57 7.09 -4.60
CA SER A 242 -5.18 7.92 -5.64
C SER A 242 -6.53 8.50 -5.20
N VAL A 243 -7.32 7.73 -4.45
CA VAL A 243 -8.58 8.19 -3.85
C VAL A 243 -8.33 9.24 -2.76
N GLU A 244 -7.38 9.00 -1.86
CA GLU A 244 -7.00 9.97 -0.83
C GLU A 244 -6.45 11.26 -1.45
N SER A 245 -5.68 11.13 -2.54
CA SER A 245 -5.16 12.26 -3.33
C SER A 245 -6.27 13.16 -3.90
N LEU A 246 -7.39 12.57 -4.34
CA LEU A 246 -8.56 13.32 -4.79
C LEU A 246 -9.20 14.14 -3.66
N TYR A 247 -9.29 13.57 -2.45
CA TYR A 247 -9.81 14.31 -1.30
C TYR A 247 -8.88 15.44 -0.88
N ILE A 248 -7.57 15.20 -0.91
CA ILE A 248 -6.55 16.23 -0.63
C ILE A 248 -6.67 17.39 -1.62
N LEU A 249 -6.78 17.10 -2.93
CA LEU A 249 -6.96 18.12 -3.97
C LEU A 249 -8.20 18.99 -3.76
N LYS A 250 -9.33 18.41 -3.34
CA LYS A 250 -10.57 19.17 -3.07
C LYS A 250 -10.48 20.05 -1.83
N LEU A 251 -9.57 19.74 -0.91
CA LEU A 251 -9.42 20.47 0.34
C LEU A 251 -8.39 21.61 0.23
N PHE A 252 -7.51 21.56 -0.78
CA PHE A 252 -6.61 22.66 -1.08
C PHE A 252 -7.33 23.80 -1.82
N PRO A 253 -6.97 25.06 -1.51
CA PRO A 253 -7.42 26.24 -2.26
C PRO A 253 -6.82 26.29 -3.67
#